data_AF-A0A6M0RJ53-F1
#
_entry.id   AF-A0A6M0RJ53-F1
#
_cell.length_a   1.000
_cell.length_b   1.000
_cell.length_c   1.000
_cell.angle_alpha   90.00
_cell.angle_beta   90.00
_cell.angle_gamma   90.00
#
_symmetry.space_group_name_H-M   'P 1'
#
loop_
_entity.id
_entity.type
_entity.pdbx_description
1 polymer ?
#
loop_
_entity_poly.entity_id
_entity_poly.type
_entity_poly.pdbx_seq_one_letter_code
_entity_poly.pdbx_strand_id
1 'polypeptide(L)'
;MTTPISPLLKKGGLAQVDADNGQLLRLINFQFNPETFSRSLQVLRVESGDSNRAEALRLKGPAAETINLEVEFDTADQREFPQQNPDAVEFGLYPQLAALETLIYPSTSQLQANHRLAQVGTLEITPMQAPLLLFIWGKQRILPVNLTEFSVTEEAFDSFLNPVRAKVSLGMRVLSIFDIPVESYGGGLFMSYLEQKEQFATKIPRGSFNSSGIGGLP
;
A
#
# COMPACT_ATOMS: atom_id res chain seq x y z
N MET A 1 -14.95 25.42 28.68
CA MET A 1 -14.80 24.95 27.29
C MET A 1 -14.17 23.57 27.36
N THR A 2 -14.98 22.53 27.21
CA THR A 2 -14.54 21.14 27.30
C THR A 2 -13.79 20.80 26.01
N THR A 3 -12.47 20.64 26.11
CA THR A 3 -11.68 19.98 25.06
C THR A 3 -12.29 18.59 24.82
N PRO A 4 -12.57 18.16 23.58
CA PRO A 4 -13.04 16.81 23.35
C PRO A 4 -12.01 15.81 23.89
N ILE A 5 -12.47 14.90 24.77
CA ILE A 5 -11.67 13.86 25.45
C ILE A 5 -11.24 12.74 24.47
N SER A 6 -11.67 12.81 23.21
CA SER A 6 -11.35 11.82 22.20
C SER A 6 -10.14 12.26 21.36
N PRO A 7 -9.05 11.48 21.31
CA PRO A 7 -7.93 11.78 20.44
C PRO A 7 -8.38 11.79 18.98
N LEU A 8 -7.90 12.76 18.19
CA LEU A 8 -8.16 12.83 16.76
C LEU A 8 -7.66 11.55 16.08
N LEU A 9 -8.61 10.74 15.58
CA LEU A 9 -8.31 9.51 14.87
C LEU A 9 -7.53 9.83 13.59
N LYS A 10 -6.30 9.30 13.48
CA LYS A 10 -5.50 9.43 12.25
C LYS A 10 -5.97 8.38 11.24
N LYS A 11 -6.12 8.79 9.99
CA LYS A 11 -6.54 7.90 8.90
C LYS A 11 -5.31 7.27 8.22
N GLY A 12 -5.42 5.99 7.91
CA GLY A 12 -4.54 5.34 6.94
C GLY A 12 -4.90 5.76 5.52
N GLY A 13 -4.06 5.41 4.56
CA GLY A 13 -4.35 5.72 3.16
C GLY A 13 -3.28 5.26 2.20
N LEU A 14 -3.50 5.63 0.94
CA LEU A 14 -2.59 5.43 -0.17
C LEU A 14 -2.15 6.80 -0.70
N ALA A 15 -0.86 6.97 -0.93
CA ALA A 15 -0.34 8.14 -1.61
C ALA A 15 0.31 7.73 -2.93
N GLN A 16 -0.01 8.47 -3.98
CA GLN A 16 0.68 8.40 -5.26
C GLN A 16 1.72 9.51 -5.29
N VAL A 17 2.97 9.14 -5.52
CA VAL A 17 4.09 10.08 -5.59
C VAL A 17 4.87 9.89 -6.88
N ASP A 18 5.50 10.97 -7.33
CA ASP A 18 6.50 10.90 -8.39
C ASP A 18 7.68 10.04 -7.94
N ALA A 19 8.09 9.08 -8.77
CA ALA A 19 9.11 8.10 -8.40
C ALA A 19 10.52 8.71 -8.32
N ASP A 20 10.77 9.81 -9.04
CA ASP A 20 12.09 10.41 -9.18
C ASP A 20 12.35 11.46 -8.09
N ASN A 21 11.35 12.31 -7.80
CA ASN A 21 11.50 13.42 -6.86
C ASN A 21 10.64 13.30 -5.59
N GLY A 22 9.74 12.30 -5.50
CA GLY A 22 8.88 12.08 -4.33
C GLY A 22 7.76 13.10 -4.16
N GLN A 23 7.46 13.92 -5.17
CA GLN A 23 6.37 14.88 -5.13
C GLN A 23 5.03 14.15 -4.97
N LEU A 24 4.22 14.61 -4.01
CA LEU A 24 2.88 14.09 -3.81
C LEU A 24 1.98 14.46 -5.01
N LEU A 25 1.51 13.46 -5.74
CA LEU A 25 0.57 13.60 -6.84
C LEU A 25 -0.87 13.48 -6.35
N ARG A 26 -1.14 12.52 -5.46
CA ARG A 26 -2.46 12.26 -4.90
C ARG A 26 -2.36 11.61 -3.52
N LEU A 27 -3.24 11.97 -2.61
CA LEU A 27 -3.42 11.27 -1.33
C LEU A 27 -4.88 10.82 -1.21
N ILE A 28 -5.09 9.52 -1.02
CA ILE A 28 -6.40 8.90 -0.81
C ILE A 28 -6.43 8.37 0.62
N ASN A 29 -7.19 9.03 1.47
CA ASN A 29 -7.41 8.58 2.84
C ASN A 29 -8.53 7.55 2.87
N PHE A 30 -8.38 6.52 3.69
CA PHE A 30 -9.49 5.60 3.96
C PHE A 30 -10.58 6.32 4.74
N GLN A 31 -11.83 6.03 4.40
CA GLN A 31 -12.95 6.61 5.13
C GLN A 31 -12.96 6.08 6.57
N PHE A 32 -12.90 4.76 6.69
CA PHE A 32 -12.73 4.02 7.94
C PHE A 32 -11.40 3.27 7.92
N ASN A 33 -10.69 3.32 9.05
CA ASN A 33 -9.49 2.49 9.19
C ASN A 33 -9.94 1.05 9.41
N PRO A 34 -9.38 0.06 8.66
CA PRO A 34 -9.65 -1.33 8.96
C PRO A 34 -9.26 -1.68 10.40
N GLU A 35 -10.08 -2.52 11.03
CA GLU A 35 -9.76 -3.09 12.34
C GLU A 35 -8.55 -4.03 12.27
N THR A 36 -8.39 -4.71 11.14
CA THR A 36 -7.31 -5.66 10.91
C THR A 36 -6.69 -5.49 9.52
N PHE A 37 -5.39 -5.69 9.43
CA PHE A 37 -4.73 -5.98 8.17
C PHE A 37 -3.71 -7.08 8.40
N SER A 38 -3.49 -7.89 7.38
CA SER A 38 -2.56 -9.01 7.44
C SER A 38 -1.26 -8.65 6.74
N ARG A 39 -0.15 -9.22 7.23
CA ARG A 39 1.14 -9.16 6.56
C ARG A 39 1.76 -10.55 6.51
N SER A 40 2.26 -10.92 5.34
CA SER A 40 3.05 -12.14 5.15
C SER A 40 4.47 -11.76 4.74
N LEU A 41 5.47 -12.45 5.33
CA LEU A 41 6.87 -12.24 5.02
C LEU A 41 7.47 -13.55 4.54
N GLN A 42 7.82 -13.61 3.26
CA GLN A 42 8.47 -14.77 2.66
C GLN A 42 9.99 -14.58 2.68
N VAL A 43 10.68 -15.51 3.33
CA VAL A 43 12.15 -15.52 3.40
C VAL A 43 12.72 -15.95 2.06
N LEU A 44 13.50 -15.08 1.43
CA LEU A 44 14.19 -15.37 0.17
C LEU A 44 15.54 -16.02 0.47
N ARG A 45 15.65 -17.33 0.22
CA ARG A 45 16.91 -18.10 0.36
C ARG A 45 17.51 -18.38 -1.01
N VAL A 46 18.81 -18.62 -1.04
CA VAL A 46 19.49 -19.13 -2.23
C VAL A 46 19.07 -20.59 -2.40
N GLU A 47 18.52 -20.96 -3.56
CA GLU A 47 18.18 -22.35 -3.86
C GLU A 47 19.47 -23.15 -4.02
N SER A 48 19.61 -24.22 -3.24
CA SER A 48 20.78 -25.09 -3.28
C SER A 48 20.76 -25.95 -4.54
N GLY A 49 21.61 -25.60 -5.50
CA GLY A 49 22.10 -26.59 -6.46
C GLY A 49 22.90 -27.66 -5.72
N ASP A 50 22.75 -28.91 -6.15
CA ASP A 50 23.25 -30.12 -5.49
C ASP A 50 24.64 -29.94 -4.84
N SER A 51 24.75 -30.25 -3.54
CA SER A 51 25.96 -30.48 -2.70
C SER A 51 26.49 -29.44 -1.69
N ASN A 52 25.92 -28.24 -1.48
CA ASN A 52 26.45 -27.29 -0.46
C ASN A 52 25.58 -27.10 0.81
N ARG A 53 25.92 -27.82 1.89
CA ARG A 53 25.29 -27.71 3.23
C ARG A 53 25.39 -26.33 3.88
N ALA A 54 26.28 -25.45 3.40
CA ALA A 54 26.50 -24.10 3.95
C ALA A 54 25.53 -23.03 3.44
N GLU A 55 24.63 -23.36 2.51
CA GLU A 55 23.71 -22.41 1.88
C GLU A 55 22.38 -22.26 2.63
N ALA A 56 22.08 -23.16 3.57
CA ALA A 56 20.80 -23.19 4.30
C ALA A 56 20.49 -21.91 5.11
N LEU A 57 21.52 -21.16 5.52
CA LEU A 57 21.40 -19.92 6.30
C LEU A 57 21.62 -18.65 5.47
N ARG A 58 21.88 -18.76 4.15
CA ARG A 58 22.13 -17.60 3.30
C ARG A 58 20.82 -17.01 2.80
N LEU A 59 20.65 -15.71 3.05
CA LEU A 59 19.55 -14.93 2.50
C LEU A 59 19.96 -14.36 1.15
N LYS A 60 19.05 -14.40 0.17
CA LYS A 60 19.22 -13.77 -1.14
C LYS A 60 19.02 -12.25 -1.07
N GLY A 61 18.19 -11.80 -0.12
CA GLY A 61 17.84 -10.40 0.07
C GLY A 61 16.85 -10.22 1.23
N PRO A 62 16.26 -9.03 1.38
CA PRO A 62 15.16 -8.80 2.31
C PRO A 62 13.99 -9.76 2.05
N ALA A 63 13.20 -10.04 3.08
CA ALA A 63 11.99 -10.85 2.91
C ALA A 63 10.98 -10.13 2.00
N ALA A 64 10.33 -10.88 1.11
CA ALA A 64 9.22 -10.36 0.33
C ALA A 64 8.02 -10.17 1.27
N GLU A 65 7.60 -8.91 1.44
CA GLU A 65 6.50 -8.54 2.34
C GLU A 65 5.24 -8.24 1.52
N THR A 66 4.15 -8.94 1.83
CA THR A 66 2.82 -8.70 1.25
C THR A 66 1.88 -8.20 2.35
N ILE A 67 1.04 -7.22 2.03
CA ILE A 67 0.06 -6.61 2.92
C ILE A 67 -1.30 -6.78 2.28
N ASN A 68 -2.25 -7.37 3.01
CA ASN A 68 -3.65 -7.44 2.58
C ASN A 68 -4.53 -6.74 3.60
N LEU A 69 -5.42 -5.88 3.12
CA LEU A 69 -6.39 -5.17 3.94
C LEU A 69 -7.72 -5.03 3.21
N GLU A 70 -8.78 -4.88 3.98
CA GLU A 70 -10.13 -4.61 3.48
C GLU A 70 -10.60 -3.27 4.05
N VAL A 71 -10.95 -2.32 3.20
CA VAL A 71 -11.47 -1.01 3.62
C VAL A 71 -12.92 -0.88 3.21
N GLU A 72 -13.71 -0.26 4.07
CA GLU A 72 -15.12 0.00 3.82
C GLU A 72 -15.34 1.49 3.53
N PHE A 73 -16.29 1.76 2.65
CA PHE A 73 -16.76 3.09 2.29
C PHE A 73 -18.27 3.14 2.39
N ASP A 74 -18.81 4.25 2.89
CA ASP A 74 -20.24 4.47 3.06
C ASP A 74 -20.59 5.96 2.87
N THR A 75 -21.64 6.26 2.12
CA THR A 75 -22.09 7.64 1.88
C THR A 75 -23.16 8.11 2.87
N ALA A 76 -23.63 7.26 3.80
CA ALA A 76 -24.72 7.59 4.73
C ALA A 76 -24.51 8.95 5.43
N ASP A 77 -23.36 9.13 6.08
CA ASP A 77 -23.01 10.37 6.79
C ASP A 77 -22.93 11.59 5.85
N GLN A 78 -22.42 11.40 4.63
CA GLN A 78 -22.26 12.48 3.65
C GLN A 78 -23.62 12.95 3.13
N ARG A 79 -24.57 12.01 2.98
CA ARG A 79 -25.94 12.27 2.53
C ARG A 79 -26.80 12.94 3.60
N GLU A 80 -26.42 12.90 4.89
CA GLU A 80 -27.07 13.71 5.93
C GLU A 80 -26.82 15.21 5.75
N PHE A 81 -25.74 15.58 5.05
CA PHE A 81 -25.40 16.97 4.72
C PHE A 81 -25.28 17.20 3.20
N PRO A 82 -26.40 17.11 2.44
CA PRO A 82 -26.40 17.21 0.97
C PRO A 82 -25.74 18.47 0.42
N GLN A 83 -25.92 19.60 1.10
CA GLN A 83 -25.39 20.90 0.67
C GLN A 83 -23.86 20.96 0.78
N GLN A 84 -23.26 20.14 1.64
CA GLN A 84 -21.81 20.06 1.83
C GLN A 84 -21.17 18.97 0.97
N ASN A 85 -21.96 17.97 0.56
CA ASN A 85 -21.49 16.81 -0.21
C ASN A 85 -22.37 16.56 -1.44
N PRO A 86 -22.42 17.49 -2.41
CA PRO A 86 -23.26 17.34 -3.61
C PRO A 86 -22.88 16.08 -4.41
N ASP A 87 -21.58 15.80 -4.55
CA ASP A 87 -21.08 14.63 -5.30
C ASP A 87 -21.52 13.30 -4.68
N ALA A 88 -21.62 13.21 -3.34
CA ALA A 88 -22.08 12.00 -2.66
C ALA A 88 -23.58 11.73 -2.89
N VAL A 89 -24.35 12.78 -3.17
CA VAL A 89 -25.78 12.69 -3.48
C VAL A 89 -25.99 12.35 -4.96
N GLU A 90 -25.20 12.94 -5.85
CA GLU A 90 -25.32 12.75 -7.30
C GLU A 90 -24.69 11.44 -7.79
N PHE A 91 -23.51 11.09 -7.29
CA PHE A 91 -22.68 9.99 -7.79
C PHE A 91 -22.44 8.87 -6.77
N GLY A 92 -22.92 9.01 -5.53
CA GLY A 92 -22.65 8.03 -4.47
C GLY A 92 -21.15 7.82 -4.25
N LEU A 93 -20.69 6.55 -4.25
CA LEU A 93 -19.29 6.19 -4.06
C LEU A 93 -18.44 6.18 -5.33
N TYR A 94 -19.01 6.43 -6.52
CA TYR A 94 -18.26 6.36 -7.78
C TYR A 94 -16.97 7.21 -7.77
N PRO A 95 -16.96 8.48 -7.32
CA PRO A 95 -15.73 9.28 -7.33
C PRO A 95 -14.63 8.68 -6.45
N GLN A 96 -15.00 8.10 -5.29
CA GLN A 96 -14.06 7.51 -4.35
C GLN A 96 -13.48 6.20 -4.89
N LEU A 97 -14.31 5.35 -5.50
CA LEU A 97 -13.90 4.10 -6.14
C LEU A 97 -13.02 4.38 -7.36
N ALA A 98 -13.42 5.31 -8.24
CA ALA A 98 -12.64 5.72 -9.39
C ALA A 98 -11.26 6.30 -9.01
N ALA A 99 -11.17 7.03 -7.89
CA ALA A 99 -9.89 7.52 -7.39
C ALA A 99 -8.92 6.39 -7.02
N LEU A 100 -9.43 5.28 -6.49
CA LEU A 100 -8.66 4.07 -6.17
C LEU A 100 -8.34 3.23 -7.42
N GLU A 101 -9.31 3.05 -8.32
CA GLU A 101 -9.13 2.29 -9.56
C GLU A 101 -8.10 2.95 -10.49
N THR A 102 -8.10 4.28 -10.56
CA THR A 102 -7.11 5.02 -11.38
C THR A 102 -5.68 4.88 -10.87
N LEU A 103 -5.43 4.26 -9.71
CA LEU A 103 -4.08 3.90 -9.27
C LEU A 103 -3.47 2.75 -10.07
N ILE A 104 -4.29 1.87 -10.65
CA ILE A 104 -3.83 0.70 -11.43
C ILE A 104 -3.91 0.93 -12.94
N TYR A 105 -4.49 2.05 -13.38
CA TYR A 105 -4.57 2.41 -14.79
C TYR A 105 -3.49 3.43 -15.18
N PRO A 106 -2.85 3.26 -16.36
CA PRO A 106 -2.14 4.37 -16.97
C PRO A 106 -3.12 5.49 -17.36
N SER A 107 -2.65 6.72 -17.38
CA SER A 107 -3.52 7.83 -17.79
C SER A 107 -3.91 7.71 -19.26
N THR A 108 -5.13 8.15 -19.60
CA THR A 108 -5.62 8.15 -21.00
C THR A 108 -4.68 8.94 -21.93
N SER A 109 -4.07 10.02 -21.43
CA SER A 109 -3.11 10.83 -22.19
C SER A 109 -1.89 10.03 -22.64
N GLN A 110 -1.35 9.18 -21.76
CA GLN A 110 -0.20 8.35 -22.08
C GLN A 110 -0.59 7.19 -23.03
N LEU A 111 -1.78 6.59 -22.83
CA LEU A 111 -2.30 5.57 -23.75
C LEU A 111 -2.47 6.13 -25.17
N GLN A 112 -3.02 7.34 -25.31
CA GLN A 112 -3.18 8.02 -26.60
C GLN A 112 -1.83 8.42 -27.22
N ALA A 113 -0.87 8.87 -26.41
CA ALA A 113 0.47 9.19 -26.88
C ALA A 113 1.17 7.95 -27.46
N ASN A 114 1.12 6.83 -26.73
CA ASN A 114 1.67 5.56 -27.19
C ASN A 114 0.98 5.06 -28.46
N HIS A 115 -0.34 5.19 -28.55
CA HIS A 115 -1.08 4.84 -29.76
C HIS A 115 -0.60 5.64 -30.98
N ARG A 116 -0.37 6.95 -30.81
CA ARG A 116 0.13 7.82 -31.89
C ARG A 116 1.56 7.45 -32.29
N LEU A 117 2.44 7.15 -31.34
CA LEU A 117 3.82 6.72 -31.60
C LEU A 117 3.87 5.38 -32.35
N ALA A 118 3.00 4.44 -31.97
CA ALA A 118 2.86 3.17 -32.68
C ALA A 118 2.38 3.36 -34.13
N GLN A 119 1.46 4.29 -34.37
CA GLN A 119 0.96 4.59 -35.72
C GLN A 119 2.04 5.18 -36.65
N VAL A 120 3.03 5.90 -36.11
CA VAL A 120 4.12 6.49 -36.91
C VAL A 120 5.33 5.57 -37.05
N GLY A 121 5.24 4.30 -36.63
CA GLY A 121 6.29 3.30 -36.81
C GLY A 121 7.45 3.41 -35.83
N THR A 122 7.33 4.22 -34.77
CA THR A 122 8.32 4.28 -33.70
C THR A 122 8.12 3.08 -32.77
N LEU A 123 8.91 2.02 -32.98
CA LEU A 123 8.87 0.75 -32.25
C LEU A 123 9.50 0.79 -30.85
N GLU A 124 10.00 1.95 -30.41
CA GLU A 124 10.51 2.10 -29.04
C GLU A 124 9.36 2.46 -28.09
N ILE A 125 8.64 1.44 -27.65
CA ILE A 125 7.70 1.58 -26.53
C ILE A 125 8.54 1.61 -25.26
N THR A 126 8.98 2.80 -24.83
CA THR A 126 9.52 2.94 -23.48
C THR A 126 8.44 2.49 -22.49
N PRO A 127 8.76 1.60 -21.53
CA PRO A 127 7.82 1.21 -20.50
C PRO A 127 7.30 2.46 -19.80
N MET A 128 5.98 2.57 -19.68
CA MET A 128 5.37 3.69 -18.99
C MET A 128 5.73 3.56 -17.51
N GLN A 129 6.53 4.49 -16.98
CA GLN A 129 6.87 4.52 -15.57
C GLN A 129 5.60 4.86 -14.79
N ALA A 130 5.06 3.87 -14.08
CA ALA A 130 3.92 4.08 -13.21
C ALA A 130 4.36 4.93 -12.00
N PRO A 131 3.52 5.86 -11.52
CA PRO A 131 3.79 6.57 -10.28
C PRO A 131 4.00 5.60 -9.12
N LEU A 132 4.88 5.98 -8.18
CA LEU A 132 5.16 5.17 -7.01
C LEU A 132 3.98 5.25 -6.03
N LEU A 133 3.46 4.09 -5.60
CA LEU A 133 2.42 4.03 -4.59
C LEU A 133 3.05 3.83 -3.20
N LEU A 134 2.53 4.58 -2.23
CA LEU A 134 2.92 4.48 -0.83
C LEU A 134 1.72 4.03 0.00
N PHE A 135 1.91 2.98 0.80
CA PHE A 135 0.96 2.59 1.84
C PHE A 135 1.30 3.33 3.14
N ILE A 136 0.34 4.06 3.69
CA ILE A 136 0.50 4.87 4.90
C ILE A 136 -0.38 4.29 6.00
N TRP A 137 0.27 3.83 7.07
CA TRP A 137 -0.37 3.34 8.29
C TRP A 137 0.26 3.98 9.53
N GLY A 138 -0.08 5.26 9.72
CA GLY A 138 0.51 6.09 10.77
C GLY A 138 1.97 6.44 10.51
N LYS A 139 2.62 7.08 11.48
CA LYS A 139 3.97 7.63 11.34
C LYS A 139 5.08 6.58 11.24
N GLN A 140 4.82 5.34 11.66
CA GLN A 140 5.83 4.28 11.71
C GLN A 140 5.80 3.33 10.50
N ARG A 141 4.83 3.49 9.59
CA ARG A 141 4.66 2.60 8.45
C ARG A 141 4.26 3.41 7.23
N ILE A 142 5.27 3.89 6.53
CA ILE A 142 5.14 4.49 5.20
C ILE A 142 5.99 3.62 4.28
N LEU A 143 5.34 2.89 3.39
CA LEU A 143 5.97 1.82 2.62
C LEU A 143 5.78 2.02 1.13
N PRO A 144 6.83 1.94 0.31
CA PRO A 144 6.66 1.84 -1.13
C PRO A 144 6.02 0.48 -1.43
N VAL A 145 4.91 0.48 -2.17
CA VAL A 145 4.14 -0.72 -2.49
C VAL A 145 3.78 -0.76 -3.97
N ASN A 146 3.55 -1.96 -4.47
CA ASN A 146 2.85 -2.19 -5.72
C ASN A 146 1.54 -2.92 -5.43
N LEU A 147 0.46 -2.52 -6.08
CA LEU A 147 -0.83 -3.22 -5.98
C LEU A 147 -0.75 -4.53 -6.74
N THR A 148 -1.02 -5.63 -6.05
CA THR A 148 -1.06 -6.99 -6.63
C THR A 148 -2.48 -7.52 -6.77
N GLU A 149 -3.39 -7.06 -5.91
CA GLU A 149 -4.80 -7.44 -5.92
C GLU A 149 -5.67 -6.22 -5.63
N PHE A 150 -6.76 -6.08 -6.38
CA PHE A 150 -7.73 -5.01 -6.22
C PHE A 150 -9.12 -5.59 -6.50
N SER A 151 -9.96 -5.65 -5.49
CA SER A 151 -11.34 -6.16 -5.60
C SER A 151 -12.29 -5.17 -4.95
N VAL A 152 -13.43 -4.92 -5.59
CA VAL A 152 -14.47 -4.02 -5.09
C VAL A 152 -15.78 -4.80 -5.04
N THR A 153 -16.40 -4.82 -3.86
CA THR A 153 -17.77 -5.29 -3.65
C THR A 153 -18.66 -4.08 -3.42
N GLU A 154 -19.48 -3.72 -4.39
CA GLU A 154 -20.45 -2.65 -4.27
C GLU A 154 -21.75 -3.18 -3.67
N GLU A 155 -22.25 -2.50 -2.63
CA GLU A 155 -23.41 -2.92 -1.85
C GLU A 155 -24.33 -1.73 -1.60
N ALA A 156 -25.63 -1.98 -1.53
CA ALA A 156 -26.66 -0.96 -1.33
C ALA A 156 -26.63 0.16 -2.38
N PHE A 157 -27.74 0.38 -3.05
CA PHE A 157 -27.81 1.34 -4.15
C PHE A 157 -28.93 2.34 -3.90
N ASP A 158 -28.74 3.58 -4.36
CA ASP A 158 -29.81 4.56 -4.37
C ASP A 158 -30.77 4.36 -5.56
N SER A 159 -31.78 5.23 -5.70
CA SER A 159 -32.77 5.16 -6.78
C SER A 159 -32.18 5.28 -8.18
N PHE A 160 -30.95 5.80 -8.31
CA PHE A 160 -30.23 5.94 -9.58
C PHE A 160 -29.17 4.84 -9.77
N LEU A 161 -29.19 3.82 -8.92
CA LEU A 161 -28.22 2.73 -8.91
C LEU A 161 -26.79 3.18 -8.60
N ASN A 162 -26.61 4.30 -7.91
CA ASN A 162 -25.29 4.67 -7.40
C ASN A 162 -24.99 3.84 -6.14
N PRO A 163 -23.79 3.23 -6.05
CA PRO A 163 -23.40 2.49 -4.85
C PRO A 163 -23.29 3.45 -3.67
N VAL A 164 -23.95 3.13 -2.56
CA VAL A 164 -23.88 3.91 -1.31
C VAL A 164 -22.97 3.27 -0.28
N ARG A 165 -22.66 1.97 -0.40
CA ARG A 165 -21.67 1.24 0.38
C ARG A 165 -20.75 0.42 -0.53
N ALA A 166 -19.48 0.29 -0.14
CA ALA A 166 -18.55 -0.59 -0.85
C ALA A 166 -17.49 -1.16 0.10
N LYS A 167 -17.07 -2.39 -0.18
CA LYS A 167 -15.89 -3.01 0.42
C LYS A 167 -14.80 -3.15 -0.62
N VAL A 168 -13.62 -2.62 -0.34
CA VAL A 168 -12.46 -2.70 -1.23
C VAL A 168 -11.38 -3.54 -0.57
N SER A 169 -11.05 -4.67 -1.19
CA SER A 169 -9.96 -5.55 -0.77
C SER A 169 -8.71 -5.19 -1.59
N LEU A 170 -7.63 -4.86 -0.88
CA LEU A 170 -6.36 -4.44 -1.45
C LEU A 170 -5.26 -5.42 -1.04
N GLY A 171 -4.62 -6.03 -2.03
CA GLY A 171 -3.37 -6.78 -1.86
C GLY A 171 -2.21 -5.96 -2.41
N MET A 172 -1.17 -5.81 -1.60
CA MET A 172 -0.02 -4.97 -1.91
C MET A 172 1.27 -5.74 -1.63
N ARG A 173 2.24 -5.66 -2.54
CA ARG A 173 3.61 -6.10 -2.29
C ARG A 173 4.49 -4.91 -1.98
N VAL A 174 5.22 -4.95 -0.86
CA VAL A 174 6.20 -3.93 -0.51
C VAL A 174 7.37 -4.00 -1.49
N LEU A 175 7.74 -2.86 -2.06
CA LEU A 175 8.90 -2.73 -2.93
C LEU A 175 10.16 -2.64 -2.07
N SER A 176 11.13 -3.48 -2.38
CA SER A 176 12.42 -3.54 -1.72
C SER A 176 13.53 -3.00 -2.62
N ILE A 177 14.75 -2.92 -2.10
CA ILE A 177 15.94 -2.57 -2.90
C ILE A 177 16.25 -3.56 -4.05
N PHE A 178 15.55 -4.70 -4.12
CA PHE A 178 15.63 -5.65 -5.22
C PHE A 178 14.69 -5.27 -6.38
N ASP A 179 13.69 -4.45 -6.11
CA ASP A 179 12.65 -4.04 -7.06
C ASP A 179 12.89 -2.63 -7.58
N ILE A 180 13.46 -1.76 -6.73
CA ILE A 180 13.72 -0.34 -7.02
C ILE A 180 15.14 0.04 -6.59
N PRO A 181 15.82 0.97 -7.31
CA PRO A 181 17.16 1.42 -6.95
C PRO A 181 17.22 2.01 -5.54
N VAL A 182 18.32 1.79 -4.82
CA VAL A 182 18.51 2.29 -3.43
C VAL A 182 18.50 3.82 -3.39
N GLU A 183 19.05 4.45 -4.41
CA GLU A 183 19.16 5.91 -4.57
C GLU A 183 17.82 6.56 -4.95
N SER A 184 16.83 5.77 -5.36
CA SER A 184 15.49 6.28 -5.65
C SER A 184 14.74 6.69 -4.39
N TYR A 185 13.74 7.55 -4.52
CA TYR A 185 12.90 7.96 -3.40
C TYR A 185 12.26 6.75 -2.68
N GLY A 186 11.74 5.78 -3.45
CA GLY A 186 11.18 4.56 -2.88
C GLY A 186 12.22 3.67 -2.20
N GLY A 187 13.43 3.56 -2.75
CA GLY A 187 14.52 2.81 -2.13
C GLY A 187 14.89 3.35 -0.75
N GLY A 188 15.01 4.68 -0.63
CA GLY A 188 15.22 5.37 0.64
C GLY A 188 14.10 5.15 1.67
N LEU A 189 12.84 5.12 1.22
CA LEU A 189 11.71 4.80 2.10
C LEU A 189 11.77 3.37 2.65
N PHE A 190 12.12 2.40 1.80
CA PHE A 190 12.29 1.01 2.25
C PHE A 190 13.45 0.87 3.26
N MET A 191 14.59 1.51 3.00
CA MET A 191 15.73 1.49 3.92
C MET A 191 15.37 2.11 5.28
N SER A 192 14.70 3.26 5.27
CA SER A 192 14.22 3.92 6.50
C SER A 192 13.27 3.03 7.30
N TYR A 193 12.38 2.31 6.61
CA TYR A 193 11.49 1.34 7.24
C TYR A 193 12.24 0.16 7.87
N LEU A 194 13.27 -0.35 7.20
CA LEU A 194 14.09 -1.45 7.71
C LEU A 194 14.87 -1.02 8.96
N GLU A 195 15.53 0.14 8.93
CA GLU A 195 16.22 0.71 10.10
C GLU A 195 15.26 0.90 11.28
N GLN A 196 14.04 1.37 11.01
CA GLN A 196 13.03 1.53 12.05
C GLN A 196 12.62 0.18 12.67
N LYS A 197 12.50 -0.90 11.87
CA LYS A 197 12.25 -2.25 12.40
C LYS A 197 13.37 -2.71 13.31
N GLU A 198 14.63 -2.48 12.93
CA GLU A 198 15.79 -2.83 13.75
C GLU A 198 15.78 -2.06 15.07
N GLN A 199 15.50 -0.75 15.02
CA GLN A 199 15.36 0.07 16.22
C GLN A 199 14.26 -0.46 17.16
N PHE A 200 13.11 -0.88 16.62
CA PHE A 200 12.05 -1.49 17.43
C PHE A 200 12.46 -2.84 18.02
N ALA A 201 13.21 -3.65 17.27
CA ALA A 201 13.73 -4.92 17.80
C ALA A 201 14.60 -4.72 19.03
N THR A 202 15.38 -3.62 19.09
CA THR A 202 16.20 -3.32 20.29
C THR A 202 15.38 -2.93 21.52
N LYS A 203 14.09 -2.58 21.38
CA LYS A 203 13.21 -2.23 22.50
C LYS A 203 12.64 -3.45 23.22
N ILE A 204 12.74 -4.65 22.64
CA ILE A 204 12.29 -5.88 23.29
C ILE A 204 13.31 -6.28 24.37
N PRO A 205 12.89 -6.51 25.63
CA PRO A 205 13.79 -7.03 26.66
C PRO A 205 14.40 -8.38 26.23
N ARG A 206 15.69 -8.60 26.54
CA ARG A 206 16.33 -9.88 26.23
C ARG A 206 15.64 -11.01 26.98
N GLY A 207 15.31 -12.08 26.27
CA GLY A 207 14.81 -13.32 26.87
C GLY A 207 15.87 -13.96 27.78
N SER A 208 15.41 -14.77 28.74
CA SER A 208 16.28 -15.56 29.62
C SER A 208 16.08 -17.04 29.33
N PHE A 209 17.17 -17.82 29.34
CA PHE A 209 17.11 -19.28 29.17
C PHE A 209 16.16 -19.94 30.19
N ASN A 210 16.09 -19.39 31.41
CA ASN A 210 15.17 -19.85 32.46
C ASN A 210 13.70 -19.73 32.03
N SER A 211 13.32 -18.66 31.31
CA SER A 211 11.95 -18.49 30.81
C SER A 211 11.60 -19.46 29.68
N SER A 212 12.62 -20.01 29.01
CA SER A 212 12.49 -21.05 27.98
C SER A 212 12.66 -22.47 28.53
N GLY A 213 12.86 -22.64 29.84
CA GLY A 213 13.03 -23.94 30.49
C GLY A 213 14.35 -24.66 30.16
N ILE A 214 15.32 -23.96 29.57
CA ILE A 214 16.64 -24.51 29.25
C ILE A 214 17.71 -23.85 30.12
N GLY A 215 18.75 -24.59 30.52
CA GLY A 215 19.89 -24.04 31.29
C GLY A 215 20.91 -23.32 30.42
N GLY A 216 20.83 -23.49 29.10
CA GLY A 216 21.74 -22.95 28.09
C GLY A 216 21.49 -23.64 26.74
N LEU A 217 22.15 -23.16 25.70
CA LEU A 217 22.26 -23.89 24.44
C LEU A 217 23.21 -25.09 24.66
N PRO A 218 22.95 -26.25 24.03
CA PRO A 218 23.81 -27.44 24.15
C PRO A 218 25.23 -27.19 23.64
#